data_AF-A0A959LM37-F1
#
_entry.id   AF-A0A959LM37-F1
#
_cell.length_a   1.000
_cell.length_b   1.000
_cell.length_c   1.000
_cell.angle_alpha   90.00
_cell.angle_beta   90.00
_cell.angle_gamma   90.00
#
_symmetry.space_group_name_H-M   'P 1'
#
loop_
_entity.id
_entity.type
_entity.pdbx_description
1 polymer ?
#
loop_
_entity_poly.entity_id
_entity_poly.type
_entity_poly.pdbx_seq_one_letter_code
_entity_poly.pdbx_strand_id
1 'polypeptide(L)'
;MWANIEINGPAVSFKYKDIHHFGVFTRARQIYRAGNISDVNFDVLGNSSKKIPNGDPITFTNAGFTTHTFAEIGFSYGRIMVNDYYHVLRGGVSVKYLMGFVAGSIYAPDLQYTANYDSVRSVKGDVNVNYTYNIGPYIDPNAQNDLTSWFERAGRWGLGLDIGGQYEYHPNGTPNEPTPYMFSVAASLTDIGGIGYVADKGSGSYGLAMSNVDTGILIKRDYEAMSEYMQKL
;
A
#
# COMPACT_ATOMS: atom_id res chain seq x y z
N MET A 1 5.54 10.26 -6.63
CA MET A 1 4.31 10.62 -5.89
C MET A 1 3.96 9.51 -4.91
N TRP A 2 3.40 9.88 -3.75
CA TRP A 2 2.91 8.94 -2.75
C TRP A 2 1.58 9.47 -2.20
N ALA A 3 0.64 8.57 -1.92
CA ALA A 3 -0.61 8.89 -1.26
C ALA A 3 -0.98 7.79 -0.26
N ASN A 4 -1.56 8.19 0.87
CA ASN A 4 -2.02 7.29 1.93
C ASN A 4 -3.40 7.72 2.39
N ILE A 5 -4.33 6.79 2.34
CA ILE A 5 -5.66 6.94 2.90
C ILE A 5 -5.71 6.00 4.09
N GLU A 6 -5.97 6.57 5.27
CA GLU A 6 -6.07 5.81 6.51
C GLU A 6 -7.42 6.06 7.17
N ILE A 7 -8.05 4.98 7.62
CA ILE A 7 -9.25 5.02 8.45
C ILE A 7 -8.92 4.29 9.75
N ASN A 8 -8.98 5.03 10.86
CA ASN A 8 -8.85 4.44 12.19
C ASN A 8 -10.23 3.93 12.63
N GLY A 9 -10.29 2.64 12.96
CA GLY A 9 -11.48 2.02 13.50
C GLY A 9 -11.56 2.15 15.01
N PRO A 10 -12.49 1.41 15.65
CA PRO A 10 -12.58 1.33 17.09
C PRO A 10 -11.25 0.94 17.73
N ALA A 11 -10.93 1.59 18.83
CA ALA A 11 -9.79 1.29 19.66
C ALA A 11 -10.16 1.46 21.13
N VAL A 12 -9.63 0.58 21.97
CA VAL A 12 -9.79 0.65 23.42
C VAL A 12 -8.47 0.29 24.07
N SER A 13 -8.13 1.00 25.14
CA SER A 13 -7.01 0.66 25.98
C SER A 13 -7.42 0.68 27.43
N PHE A 14 -6.88 -0.24 28.22
CA PHE A 14 -7.11 -0.29 29.65
C PHE A 14 -5.82 -0.58 30.39
N LYS A 15 -5.80 -0.13 31.64
CA LYS A 15 -4.68 -0.31 32.55
C LYS A 15 -5.02 -1.37 33.58
N TYR A 16 -4.05 -2.19 33.96
CA TYR A 16 -4.19 -3.17 35.02
C TYR A 16 -3.09 -2.97 36.07
N LYS A 17 -3.52 -2.81 37.34
CA LYS A 17 -2.63 -2.59 38.51
C LYS A 17 -1.61 -1.45 38.33
N ASP A 18 -1.99 -0.40 37.61
CA ASP A 18 -1.19 0.79 37.32
C ASP A 18 0.14 0.59 36.56
N ILE A 19 0.59 -0.65 36.35
CA ILE A 19 1.88 -0.98 35.73
C ILE A 19 1.72 -1.65 34.36
N HIS A 20 0.58 -2.26 34.07
CA HIS A 20 0.31 -2.94 32.81
C HIS A 20 -0.69 -2.15 31.98
N HIS A 21 -0.43 -2.07 30.68
CA HIS A 21 -1.29 -1.41 29.71
C HIS A 21 -1.60 -2.39 28.59
N PHE A 22 -2.88 -2.51 28.28
CA PHE A 22 -3.37 -3.33 27.18
C PHE A 22 -4.14 -2.45 26.21
N GLY A 23 -3.99 -2.70 24.92
CA GLY A 23 -4.66 -1.98 23.87
C GLY A 23 -5.13 -2.92 22.78
N VAL A 24 -6.31 -2.64 22.23
CA VAL A 24 -6.78 -3.23 20.99
C VAL A 24 -7.14 -2.09 20.06
N PHE A 25 -6.72 -2.16 18.81
CA PHE A 25 -7.05 -1.18 17.80
C PHE A 25 -7.34 -1.84 16.46
N THR A 26 -8.09 -1.14 15.62
CA THR A 26 -8.35 -1.54 14.25
C THR A 26 -8.05 -0.39 13.30
N ARG A 27 -7.58 -0.71 12.11
CA ARG A 27 -7.20 0.29 11.09
C ARG A 27 -7.38 -0.28 9.69
N ALA A 28 -7.76 0.55 8.74
CA ALA A 28 -7.71 0.25 7.32
C ALA A 28 -6.82 1.29 6.61
N ARG A 29 -5.98 0.83 5.68
CA ARG A 29 -5.06 1.67 4.91
C ARG A 29 -5.13 1.33 3.43
N GLN A 30 -5.02 2.37 2.63
CA GLN A 30 -4.77 2.27 1.20
C GLN A 30 -3.58 3.16 0.84
N ILE A 31 -2.54 2.53 0.31
CA ILE A 31 -1.29 3.18 -0.04
C ILE A 31 -1.12 3.14 -1.55
N TYR A 32 -0.78 4.28 -2.13
CA TYR A 32 -0.38 4.42 -3.52
C TYR A 32 1.03 4.99 -3.60
N ARG A 33 1.83 4.45 -4.50
CA ARG A 33 3.15 4.97 -4.81
C ARG A 33 3.35 4.94 -6.32
N ALA A 34 3.84 6.05 -6.85
CA ALA A 34 4.19 6.20 -8.25
C ALA A 34 5.60 6.81 -8.36
N GLY A 35 6.42 6.32 -9.28
CA GLY A 35 7.79 6.77 -9.48
C GLY A 35 8.11 6.94 -10.96
N ASN A 36 8.95 7.92 -11.29
CA ASN A 36 9.48 8.19 -12.63
C ASN A 36 8.41 8.27 -13.73
N ILE A 37 7.25 8.87 -13.40
CA ILE A 37 6.20 9.19 -14.35
C ILE A 37 6.37 10.66 -14.74
N SER A 38 6.64 10.94 -16.02
CA SER A 38 6.71 12.31 -16.55
C SER A 38 5.30 12.90 -16.73
N ASP A 39 5.20 14.22 -16.94
CA ASP A 39 3.92 14.89 -17.19
C ASP A 39 3.21 14.33 -18.44
N VAL A 40 3.98 13.99 -19.48
CA VAL A 40 3.46 13.36 -20.70
C VAL A 40 2.92 11.96 -20.41
N ASN A 41 3.64 11.18 -19.60
CA ASN A 41 3.20 9.84 -19.18
C ASN A 41 1.91 9.93 -18.35
N PHE A 42 1.79 10.94 -17.49
CA PHE A 42 0.59 11.17 -16.68
C PHE A 42 -0.61 11.64 -17.52
N ASP A 43 -0.40 12.55 -18.48
CA ASP A 43 -1.45 13.03 -19.37
C ASP A 43 -2.03 11.88 -20.23
N VAL A 44 -1.19 10.94 -20.69
CA VAL A 44 -1.61 9.76 -21.48
C VAL A 44 -2.39 8.76 -20.62
N LEU A 45 -1.99 8.56 -19.36
CA LEU A 45 -2.67 7.63 -18.44
C LEU A 45 -3.96 8.21 -17.83
N GLY A 46 -4.01 9.53 -17.63
CA GLY A 46 -5.05 10.19 -16.84
C GLY A 46 -6.05 11.04 -17.62
N ASN A 47 -5.82 11.32 -18.91
CA ASN A 47 -6.63 12.27 -19.65
C ASN A 47 -6.96 11.79 -21.08
N SER A 48 -8.14 11.21 -21.26
CA SER A 48 -8.66 10.80 -22.58
C SER A 48 -8.88 11.97 -23.57
N SER A 49 -8.72 13.21 -23.12
CA SER A 49 -9.09 14.43 -23.88
C SER A 49 -7.91 15.30 -24.29
N LYS A 50 -6.69 15.03 -23.81
CA LYS A 50 -5.50 15.74 -24.28
C LYS A 50 -4.88 14.97 -25.45
N LYS A 51 -4.68 15.69 -26.56
CA LYS A 51 -4.08 15.17 -27.79
C LYS A 51 -2.75 14.51 -27.46
N ILE A 52 -2.71 13.18 -27.55
CA ILE A 52 -1.46 12.42 -27.56
C ILE A 52 -0.53 13.08 -28.59
N PRO A 53 0.73 13.39 -28.25
CA PRO A 53 1.69 13.93 -29.22
C PRO A 53 1.71 13.04 -30.47
N ASN A 54 1.24 13.58 -31.60
CA ASN A 54 1.03 12.79 -32.80
C ASN A 54 2.36 12.33 -33.38
N GLY A 55 2.73 11.07 -33.18
CA GLY A 55 3.95 10.47 -33.70
C GLY A 55 5.21 10.64 -32.85
N ASP A 56 5.16 11.37 -31.73
CA ASP A 56 6.30 11.47 -30.81
C ASP A 56 6.32 10.27 -29.85
N PRO A 57 7.47 9.60 -29.64
CA PRO A 57 7.56 8.48 -28.74
C PRO A 57 7.46 8.93 -27.28
N ILE A 58 6.51 8.35 -26.56
CA ILE A 58 6.36 8.47 -25.11
C ILE A 58 7.17 7.34 -24.49
N THR A 59 8.06 7.69 -23.56
CA THR A 59 8.97 6.73 -22.94
C THR A 59 8.74 6.66 -21.43
N PHE A 60 8.63 5.43 -20.93
CA PHE A 60 8.58 5.10 -19.52
C PHE A 60 9.92 4.47 -19.15
N THR A 61 10.74 5.19 -18.39
CA THR A 61 12.05 4.70 -17.94
C THR A 61 12.07 4.56 -16.43
N ASN A 62 12.22 3.33 -15.94
CA ASN A 62 12.09 2.97 -14.53
C ASN A 62 10.79 3.48 -13.90
N ALA A 63 9.72 3.57 -14.70
CA ALA A 63 8.44 4.08 -14.26
C ALA A 63 7.70 2.97 -13.52
N GLY A 64 7.02 3.31 -12.42
CA GLY A 64 6.29 2.32 -11.66
C GLY A 64 5.13 2.91 -10.90
N PHE A 65 4.14 2.07 -10.68
CA PHE A 65 2.98 2.34 -9.84
C PHE A 65 2.71 1.11 -8.96
N THR A 66 2.41 1.33 -7.69
CA THR A 66 2.03 0.28 -6.75
C THR A 66 0.87 0.77 -5.89
N THR A 67 -0.09 -0.10 -5.64
CA THR A 67 -1.20 0.12 -4.70
C THR A 67 -1.34 -1.06 -3.74
N HIS A 68 -1.64 -0.77 -2.48
CA HIS A 68 -1.93 -1.76 -1.45
C HIS A 68 -3.12 -1.30 -0.62
N THR A 69 -4.14 -2.15 -0.54
CA THR A 69 -5.28 -1.99 0.35
C THR A 69 -5.28 -3.11 1.38
N PHE A 70 -5.22 -2.75 2.65
CA PHE A 70 -5.18 -3.72 3.74
C PHE A 70 -5.80 -3.15 5.02
N ALA A 71 -6.26 -4.03 5.90
CA ALA A 71 -6.68 -3.67 7.25
C ALA A 71 -5.91 -4.45 8.30
N GLU A 72 -5.99 -3.97 9.53
CA GLU A 72 -5.19 -4.42 10.65
C GLU A 72 -6.04 -4.52 11.90
N ILE A 73 -5.83 -5.59 12.66
CA ILE A 73 -6.27 -5.70 14.05
C ILE A 73 -5.01 -5.82 14.89
N GLY A 74 -4.80 -4.86 15.77
CA GLY A 74 -3.61 -4.77 16.61
C GLY A 74 -3.92 -5.06 18.06
N PHE A 75 -3.04 -5.79 18.72
CA PHE A 75 -2.99 -5.94 20.16
C PHE A 75 -1.68 -5.34 20.68
N SER A 76 -1.79 -4.43 21.63
CA SER A 76 -0.67 -3.75 22.26
C SER A 76 -0.57 -4.14 23.73
N TYR A 77 0.64 -4.41 24.18
CA TYR A 77 0.97 -4.61 25.58
C TYR A 77 2.13 -3.70 25.97
N GLY A 78 1.91 -2.87 26.98
CA GLY A 78 2.91 -2.00 27.58
C GLY A 78 3.08 -2.28 29.06
N ARG A 79 4.28 -2.04 29.58
CA ARG A 79 4.57 -2.19 31.00
C ARG A 79 5.54 -1.11 31.48
N ILE A 80 5.28 -0.61 32.68
CA ILE A 80 6.27 0.15 33.46
C ILE A 80 7.26 -0.86 34.07
N MET A 81 8.50 -0.82 33.59
CA MET A 81 9.58 -1.73 33.99
C MET A 81 10.33 -1.20 35.21
N VAL A 82 10.58 0.11 35.24
CA VAL A 82 11.19 0.83 36.36
C VAL A 82 10.29 1.99 36.70
N ASN A 83 10.00 2.17 37.98
CA ASN A 83 9.23 3.28 38.51
C ASN A 83 9.78 3.64 39.89
N ASP A 84 10.84 4.43 39.90
CA ASP A 84 11.37 5.01 41.13
C ASP A 84 11.15 6.54 41.13
N TYR A 85 11.60 7.20 42.20
CA TYR A 85 11.40 8.62 42.37
C TYR A 85 12.13 9.45 41.30
N TYR A 86 13.26 9.00 40.76
CA TYR A 86 14.07 9.73 39.77
C TYR A 86 13.91 9.21 38.33
N HIS A 87 13.52 7.95 38.14
CA HIS A 87 13.59 7.24 36.88
C HIS A 87 12.32 6.45 36.61
N VAL A 88 11.78 6.64 35.41
CA VAL A 88 10.69 5.83 34.90
C VAL A 88 11.09 5.21 33.56
N LEU A 89 11.02 3.88 33.47
CA LEU A 89 11.26 3.14 32.23
C LEU A 89 9.99 2.40 31.84
N ARG A 90 9.52 2.63 30.62
CA ARG A 90 8.36 1.96 30.03
C ARG A 90 8.81 1.23 28.78
N GLY A 91 8.25 0.07 28.55
CA GLY A 91 8.42 -0.66 27.29
C GLY A 91 7.10 -1.23 26.82
N GLY A 92 6.96 -1.38 25.52
CA GLY A 92 5.75 -1.91 24.91
C GLY A 92 6.02 -2.64 23.61
N VAL A 93 5.09 -3.53 23.29
CA VAL A 93 5.07 -4.32 22.07
C VAL A 93 3.66 -4.30 21.49
N SER A 94 3.54 -4.23 20.17
CA SER A 94 2.28 -4.38 19.48
C SER A 94 2.39 -5.46 18.41
N VAL A 95 1.49 -6.42 18.45
CA VAL A 95 1.35 -7.44 17.40
C VAL A 95 0.14 -7.07 16.56
N LYS A 96 0.33 -7.05 15.25
CA LYS A 96 -0.69 -6.70 14.26
C LYS A 96 -1.00 -7.92 13.40
N TYR A 97 -2.27 -8.28 13.32
CA TYR A 97 -2.76 -9.17 12.30
C TYR A 97 -3.15 -8.36 11.08
N LEU A 98 -2.51 -8.63 9.95
CA LEU A 98 -2.66 -7.86 8.71
C LEU A 98 -3.52 -8.64 7.71
N MET A 99 -4.52 -7.96 7.16
CA MET A 99 -5.47 -8.48 6.19
C MET A 99 -5.31 -7.74 4.87
N GLY A 100 -4.62 -8.36 3.91
CA GLY A 100 -4.55 -7.84 2.54
C GLY A 100 -5.88 -8.04 1.82
N PHE A 101 -6.45 -6.96 1.28
CA PHE A 101 -7.62 -7.02 0.43
C PHE A 101 -7.22 -7.04 -1.03
N VAL A 102 -6.45 -6.03 -1.46
CA VAL A 102 -6.05 -5.84 -2.85
C VAL A 102 -4.61 -5.34 -2.89
N ALA A 103 -3.86 -5.80 -3.89
CA ALA A 103 -2.57 -5.21 -4.23
C ALA A 103 -2.38 -5.23 -5.74
N GLY A 104 -1.70 -4.22 -6.25
CA GLY A 104 -1.37 -4.09 -7.67
C GLY A 104 -0.04 -3.37 -7.84
N SER A 105 0.74 -3.80 -8.82
CA SER A 105 2.01 -3.20 -9.21
C SER A 105 2.17 -3.28 -10.72
N ILE A 106 2.57 -2.16 -11.30
CA ILE A 106 3.02 -2.07 -12.69
C ILE A 106 4.40 -1.42 -12.66
N TYR A 107 5.37 -2.02 -13.33
CA TYR A 107 6.73 -1.49 -13.45
C TYR A 107 7.26 -1.65 -14.86
N ALA A 108 7.64 -0.54 -15.48
CA ALA A 108 8.21 -0.45 -16.81
C ALA A 108 9.68 0.01 -16.70
N PRO A 109 10.66 -0.91 -16.80
CA PRO A 109 12.07 -0.54 -16.80
C PRO A 109 12.43 0.32 -18.02
N ASP A 110 11.97 -0.07 -19.20
CA ASP A 110 12.10 0.68 -20.45
C ASP A 110 10.95 0.30 -21.39
N LEU A 111 9.96 1.18 -21.52
CA LEU A 111 8.81 0.98 -22.40
C LEU A 111 8.63 2.23 -23.26
N GLN A 112 8.64 2.02 -24.57
CA GLN A 112 8.38 3.04 -25.57
C GLN A 112 7.01 2.80 -26.21
N TYR A 113 6.20 3.86 -26.24
CA TYR A 113 4.87 3.89 -26.81
C TYR A 113 4.79 5.03 -27.80
N THR A 114 4.37 4.75 -29.03
CA THR A 114 4.11 5.76 -30.05
C THR A 114 2.69 5.58 -30.57
N ALA A 115 1.89 6.63 -30.53
CA ALA A 115 0.55 6.63 -31.09
C ALA A 115 0.30 7.82 -32.02
N ASN A 116 -0.63 7.61 -32.93
CA ASN A 116 -1.29 8.61 -33.75
C ASN A 116 -2.73 8.78 -33.23
N TYR A 117 -3.40 9.85 -33.65
CA TYR A 117 -4.78 10.21 -33.20
C TYR A 117 -5.73 9.02 -32.96
N ASP A 118 -5.79 8.05 -33.90
CA ASP A 118 -6.72 6.92 -33.83
C ASP A 118 -6.02 5.54 -33.75
N SER A 119 -4.68 5.48 -33.66
CA SER A 119 -3.96 4.19 -33.70
C SER A 119 -2.64 4.16 -32.93
N VAL A 120 -2.34 3.04 -32.28
CA VAL A 120 -1.04 2.77 -31.67
C VAL A 120 -0.10 2.32 -32.78
N ARG A 121 0.93 3.13 -33.05
CA ARG A 121 1.91 2.89 -34.11
C ARG A 121 2.94 1.85 -33.69
N SER A 122 3.41 1.93 -32.45
CA SER A 122 4.35 0.97 -31.90
C SER A 122 4.32 0.92 -30.38
N VAL A 123 4.44 -0.28 -29.82
CA VAL A 123 4.75 -0.50 -28.40
C VAL A 123 5.94 -1.44 -28.33
N LYS A 124 7.00 -1.00 -27.66
CA LYS A 124 8.21 -1.80 -27.52
C LYS A 124 8.78 -1.67 -26.12
N GLY A 125 9.07 -2.78 -25.47
CA GLY A 125 9.72 -2.82 -24.18
C GLY A 125 9.12 -3.84 -23.24
N ASP A 126 9.62 -3.86 -22.01
CA ASP A 126 9.18 -4.80 -20.99
C ASP A 126 8.28 -4.11 -19.98
N VAL A 127 7.25 -4.82 -19.53
CA VAL A 127 6.40 -4.38 -18.41
C VAL A 127 6.15 -5.54 -17.45
N ASN A 128 6.34 -5.27 -16.17
CA ASN A 128 6.00 -6.19 -15.09
C ASN A 128 4.67 -5.77 -14.51
N VAL A 129 3.68 -6.66 -14.54
CA VAL A 129 2.35 -6.41 -13.99
C VAL A 129 2.05 -7.50 -12.98
N ASN A 130 1.83 -7.12 -11.72
CA ASN A 130 1.46 -8.03 -10.64
C ASN A 130 0.21 -7.50 -9.96
N TYR A 131 -0.81 -8.33 -9.81
CA TYR A 131 -2.05 -7.93 -9.17
C TYR A 131 -2.76 -9.10 -8.51
N THR A 132 -3.60 -8.80 -7.52
CA THR A 132 -4.46 -9.80 -6.89
C THR A 132 -5.60 -10.20 -7.82
N TYR A 133 -6.03 -11.46 -7.74
CA TYR A 133 -7.12 -11.99 -8.56
C TYR A 133 -8.45 -11.21 -8.46
N ASN A 134 -8.66 -10.50 -7.35
CA ASN A 134 -9.83 -9.68 -7.08
C ASN A 134 -9.65 -8.19 -7.44
N ILE A 135 -8.60 -7.79 -8.18
CA ILE A 135 -8.36 -6.37 -8.46
C ILE A 135 -9.41 -5.75 -9.40
N GLY A 136 -10.08 -6.57 -10.22
CA GLY A 136 -11.00 -6.13 -11.28
C GLY A 136 -12.04 -5.10 -10.82
N PRO A 137 -12.87 -5.39 -9.80
CA PRO A 137 -13.87 -4.45 -9.27
C PRO A 137 -13.29 -3.11 -8.76
N TYR A 138 -12.01 -3.08 -8.37
CA TYR A 138 -11.37 -1.89 -7.82
C TYR A 138 -10.78 -0.95 -8.89
N ILE A 139 -10.60 -1.45 -10.12
CA ILE A 139 -10.01 -0.68 -11.23
C ILE A 139 -10.97 -0.52 -12.42
N ASP A 140 -12.06 -1.28 -12.44
CA ASP A 140 -13.08 -1.24 -13.48
C ASP A 140 -14.31 -0.45 -12.99
N PRO A 141 -14.54 0.77 -13.48
CA PRO A 141 -15.70 1.57 -13.09
C PRO A 141 -17.03 0.98 -13.56
N ASN A 142 -17.02 0.04 -14.51
CA ASN A 142 -18.20 -0.67 -15.02
C ASN A 142 -18.45 -2.00 -14.30
N ALA A 143 -17.54 -2.44 -13.43
CA ALA A 143 -17.80 -3.62 -12.60
C ALA A 143 -19.00 -3.34 -11.69
N GLN A 144 -19.94 -4.29 -11.65
CA GLN A 144 -21.02 -4.28 -10.67
C GLN A 144 -20.40 -4.36 -9.27
N ASN A 145 -20.21 -3.20 -8.66
CA ASN A 145 -19.64 -3.05 -7.33
C ASN A 145 -20.67 -3.53 -6.30
N ASP A 146 -20.70 -4.83 -6.04
CA ASP A 146 -21.32 -5.34 -4.82
C ASP A 146 -20.43 -4.91 -3.64
N LEU A 147 -21.01 -4.27 -2.63
CA LEU A 147 -20.31 -3.88 -1.40
C LEU A 147 -19.60 -5.06 -0.73
N THR A 148 -20.04 -6.29 -0.97
CA THR A 148 -19.39 -7.51 -0.48
C THR A 148 -18.01 -7.75 -1.11
N SER A 149 -17.82 -7.38 -2.38
CA SER A 149 -16.54 -7.54 -3.11
C SER A 149 -15.41 -6.70 -2.50
N TRP A 150 -15.75 -5.61 -1.80
CA TRP A 150 -14.80 -4.75 -1.11
C TRP A 150 -14.19 -5.42 0.13
N PHE A 151 -14.88 -6.44 0.66
CA PHE A 151 -14.44 -7.25 1.80
C PHE A 151 -13.85 -8.60 1.38
N GLU A 152 -13.81 -8.92 0.08
CA GLU A 152 -13.15 -10.12 -0.41
C GLU A 152 -11.64 -10.00 -0.21
N ARG A 153 -11.08 -10.92 0.58
CA ARG A 153 -9.66 -10.94 0.90
C ARG A 153 -8.91 -11.73 -0.16
N ALA A 154 -8.04 -11.06 -0.93
CA ALA A 154 -7.05 -11.76 -1.75
C ALA A 154 -5.71 -12.01 -1.03
N GLY A 155 -5.57 -11.56 0.22
CA GLY A 155 -4.41 -11.84 1.07
C GLY A 155 -4.57 -13.14 1.87
N ARG A 156 -3.48 -13.91 2.01
CA ARG A 156 -3.46 -15.13 2.84
C ARG A 156 -3.58 -14.80 4.33
N TRP A 157 -2.55 -14.18 4.88
CA TRP A 157 -2.48 -13.57 6.20
C TRP A 157 -1.17 -12.78 6.26
N GLY A 158 -1.08 -11.81 7.17
CA GLY A 158 0.16 -11.11 7.43
C GLY A 158 0.31 -10.83 8.92
N LEU A 159 1.55 -10.63 9.34
CA LEU A 159 1.87 -10.25 10.71
C LEU A 159 2.74 -9.01 10.69
N GLY A 160 2.50 -8.13 11.65
CA GLY A 160 3.32 -6.97 11.95
C GLY A 160 3.69 -6.95 13.43
N LEU A 161 4.87 -6.41 13.74
CA LEU A 161 5.39 -6.23 15.08
C LEU A 161 5.96 -4.82 15.22
N ASP A 162 5.54 -4.13 16.27
CA ASP A 162 6.17 -2.89 16.71
C ASP A 162 6.71 -3.09 18.13
N ILE A 163 7.88 -2.53 18.40
CA ILE A 163 8.51 -2.53 19.73
C ILE A 163 8.89 -1.10 20.07
N GLY A 164 8.60 -0.66 21.29
CA GLY A 164 8.92 0.70 21.73
C GLY A 164 9.35 0.75 23.19
N GLY A 165 10.13 1.77 23.52
CA GLY A 165 10.56 2.08 24.87
C GLY A 165 10.57 3.58 25.11
N GLN A 166 10.37 3.96 26.37
CA GLN A 166 10.43 5.33 26.83
C GLN A 166 11.14 5.39 28.17
N TYR A 167 12.05 6.35 28.32
CA TYR A 167 12.74 6.66 29.56
C TYR A 167 12.48 8.11 29.96
N GLU A 168 12.13 8.33 31.22
CA GLU A 168 11.87 9.64 31.82
C GLU A 168 12.80 9.83 33.02
N TYR A 169 13.39 11.03 33.15
CA TYR A 169 14.21 11.41 34.29
C TYR A 169 13.60 12.60 35.05
N HIS A 170 13.44 12.43 36.35
CA HIS A 170 12.73 13.32 37.27
C HIS A 170 13.71 13.82 38.35
N PRO A 171 14.43 14.93 38.16
CA PRO A 171 15.50 15.35 39.10
C PRO A 171 14.98 15.68 40.50
N ASN A 172 13.70 16.07 40.61
CA ASN A 172 13.06 16.42 41.88
C ASN A 172 12.20 15.27 42.43
N GLY A 173 12.54 14.03 42.10
CA GLY A 173 11.86 12.84 42.58
C GLY A 173 11.62 12.81 44.09
N THR A 174 10.39 12.57 44.52
CA THR A 174 10.06 12.35 45.94
C THR A 174 9.20 11.10 46.11
N PRO A 175 9.24 10.43 47.27
CA PRO A 175 8.45 9.21 47.50
C PRO A 175 6.93 9.39 47.45
N ASN A 176 6.43 10.62 47.67
CA ASN A 176 5.02 10.88 47.95
C ASN A 176 4.31 11.71 46.87
N GLU A 177 5.04 12.34 45.95
CA GLU A 177 4.46 13.24 44.97
C GLU A 177 4.99 12.98 43.55
N PRO A 178 4.10 12.89 42.54
CA PRO A 178 4.52 12.89 41.15
C PRO A 178 5.21 14.21 40.81
N THR A 179 6.43 14.14 40.29
CA THR A 179 7.18 15.33 39.88
C THR A 179 7.31 15.39 38.36
N PRO A 180 7.43 16.58 37.75
CA PRO A 180 7.67 16.70 36.31
C PRO A 180 9.00 16.07 35.89
N TYR A 181 9.05 15.51 34.68
CA TYR A 181 10.31 15.08 34.09
C TYR A 181 11.15 16.29 33.65
N MET A 182 12.47 16.19 33.74
CA MET A 182 13.40 17.14 33.11
C MET A 182 13.62 16.78 31.65
N PHE A 183 13.71 15.49 31.33
CA PHE A 183 13.72 15.01 29.96
C PHE A 183 13.05 13.65 29.84
N SER A 184 12.57 13.37 28.63
CA SER A 184 11.91 12.13 28.23
C SER A 184 12.43 11.76 26.85
N VAL A 185 12.89 10.53 26.69
CA VAL A 185 13.37 9.99 25.42
C VAL A 185 12.60 8.73 25.10
N ALA A 186 12.06 8.67 23.89
CA ALA A 186 11.36 7.49 23.39
C ALA A 186 11.98 7.03 22.08
N ALA A 187 12.00 5.72 21.87
CA ALA A 187 12.41 5.10 20.62
C ALA A 187 11.51 3.92 20.31
N SER A 188 11.25 3.70 19.03
CA SER A 188 10.49 2.54 18.56
C SER A 188 11.07 1.99 17.27
N LEU A 189 10.86 0.69 17.08
CA LEU A 189 11.07 -0.02 15.83
C LEU A 189 9.69 -0.49 15.37
N THR A 190 9.25 0.00 14.22
CA THR A 190 7.92 -0.27 13.65
C THR A 190 8.03 -1.02 12.33
N ASP A 191 6.89 -1.54 11.87
CA ASP A 191 6.72 -2.10 10.52
C ASP A 191 7.57 -3.34 10.24
N ILE A 192 7.95 -4.07 11.30
CA ILE A 192 8.55 -5.40 11.15
C ILE A 192 7.43 -6.36 10.76
N GLY A 193 7.44 -6.83 9.52
CA GLY A 193 6.40 -7.75 9.08
C GLY A 193 6.22 -7.81 7.57
N GLY A 194 5.12 -8.44 7.17
CA GLY A 194 4.75 -8.59 5.77
C GLY A 194 3.33 -9.09 5.59
N ILE A 195 2.78 -8.81 4.41
CA ILE A 195 1.45 -9.26 3.98
C ILE A 195 1.65 -10.11 2.73
N GLY A 196 1.13 -11.34 2.75
CA GLY A 196 1.12 -12.22 1.58
C GLY A 196 -0.15 -12.03 0.75
N TYR A 197 0.01 -11.90 -0.56
CA TYR A 197 -1.07 -11.77 -1.54
C TYR A 197 -1.10 -12.97 -2.50
N VAL A 198 -2.29 -13.35 -2.96
CA VAL A 198 -2.45 -14.35 -4.03
C VAL A 198 -2.52 -13.60 -5.36
N ALA A 199 -1.48 -13.77 -6.17
CA ALA A 199 -1.41 -13.18 -7.51
C ALA A 199 -2.41 -13.84 -8.46
N ASP A 200 -2.94 -13.05 -9.38
CA ASP A 200 -3.73 -13.55 -10.50
C ASP A 200 -2.85 -14.29 -11.53
N LYS A 201 -3.45 -15.18 -12.32
CA LYS A 201 -2.77 -15.90 -13.41
C LYS A 201 -2.22 -14.97 -14.50
N GLY A 202 -2.83 -13.81 -14.72
CA GLY A 202 -2.34 -12.77 -15.61
C GLY A 202 -1.28 -11.86 -14.97
N SER A 203 -0.72 -12.21 -13.82
CA SER A 203 0.47 -11.53 -13.28
C SER A 203 1.73 -12.09 -13.92
N GLY A 204 2.64 -11.22 -14.35
CA GLY A 204 3.89 -11.64 -14.99
C GLY A 204 4.67 -10.51 -15.62
N SER A 205 5.74 -10.90 -16.31
CA SER A 205 6.56 -10.04 -17.15
C SER A 205 6.14 -10.20 -18.60
N TYR A 206 5.82 -9.09 -19.26
CA TYR A 206 5.36 -9.05 -20.64
C TYR A 206 6.39 -8.29 -21.49
N GLY A 207 6.92 -8.96 -22.50
CA GLY A 207 7.77 -8.35 -23.52
C GLY A 207 6.90 -7.90 -24.69
N LEU A 208 6.73 -6.60 -24.85
CA LEU A 208 5.91 -6.01 -25.90
C LEU A 208 6.80 -5.65 -27.09
N ALA A 209 6.42 -6.11 -28.29
CA ALA A 209 7.10 -5.79 -29.53
C ALA A 209 6.09 -5.76 -30.69
N MET A 210 5.27 -4.70 -30.74
CA MET A 210 4.17 -4.55 -31.70
C MET A 210 4.38 -3.31 -32.56
N SER A 211 4.13 -3.44 -33.86
CA SER A 211 4.22 -2.35 -34.84
C SER A 211 3.02 -2.42 -35.79
N ASN A 212 2.37 -1.28 -36.04
CA ASN A 212 1.21 -1.15 -36.95
C ASN A 212 0.04 -2.11 -36.65
N VAL A 213 -0.32 -2.25 -35.37
CA VAL A 213 -1.42 -3.14 -34.94
C VAL A 213 -2.66 -2.30 -34.65
N ASP A 214 -3.82 -2.80 -35.10
CA ASP A 214 -5.12 -2.20 -34.78
C ASP A 214 -5.33 -2.19 -33.25
N THR A 215 -5.74 -1.04 -32.72
CA THR A 215 -5.77 -0.74 -31.27
C THR A 215 -6.77 -1.59 -30.51
N GLY A 216 -7.71 -2.23 -31.20
CA GLY A 216 -8.69 -3.13 -30.60
C GLY A 216 -8.11 -4.32 -29.83
N ILE A 217 -6.84 -4.67 -30.06
CA ILE A 217 -6.15 -5.76 -29.33
C ILE A 217 -5.57 -5.27 -27.98
N LEU A 218 -5.29 -3.97 -27.86
CA LEU A 218 -4.74 -3.33 -26.65
C LEU A 218 -5.83 -2.72 -25.75
N ILE A 219 -7.10 -2.88 -26.12
CA ILE A 219 -8.24 -2.39 -25.35
C ILE A 219 -8.95 -3.60 -24.76
N LYS A 220 -8.92 -3.70 -23.43
CA LYS A 220 -9.74 -4.64 -22.68
C LYS A 220 -11.22 -4.39 -23.01
N ARG A 221 -11.98 -5.43 -23.37
CA ARG A 221 -13.42 -5.30 -23.62
C ARG A 221 -14.19 -5.19 -22.30
N ASP A 222 -15.33 -4.50 -22.30
CA ASP A 222 -16.13 -4.27 -21.08
C ASP A 222 -16.56 -5.56 -20.36
N TYR A 223 -16.73 -6.67 -21.09
CA TYR A 223 -17.15 -7.97 -20.56
C TYR A 223 -15.99 -8.96 -20.35
N GLU A 224 -14.77 -8.57 -20.61
CA GLU A 224 -13.58 -9.41 -20.48
C GLU A 224 -12.99 -9.30 -19.08
N ALA A 225 -12.60 -10.41 -18.46
CA ALA A 225 -11.91 -10.35 -17.18
C ALA A 225 -10.48 -9.80 -17.35
N MET A 226 -9.95 -9.09 -16.35
CA MET A 226 -8.57 -8.56 -16.42
C MET A 226 -7.53 -9.67 -16.66
N SER A 227 -7.76 -10.86 -16.07
CA SER A 227 -6.91 -12.03 -16.25
C SER A 227 -6.91 -12.57 -17.68
N GLU A 228 -8.07 -12.56 -18.35
CA GLU A 228 -8.22 -13.00 -19.74
C GLU A 228 -7.56 -12.01 -20.70
N TYR A 229 -7.74 -10.71 -20.45
CA TYR A 229 -7.09 -9.66 -21.22
C TYR A 229 -5.56 -9.75 -21.15
N MET A 230 -5.00 -9.85 -19.94
CA MET A 230 -3.55 -9.90 -19.75
C MET A 230 -2.92 -11.17 -20.34
N GLN A 231 -3.64 -12.29 -20.43
CA GLN A 231 -3.15 -13.50 -21.07
C GLN A 231 -3.14 -13.44 -22.61
N LYS A 232 -3.85 -12.48 -23.22
CA LYS A 232 -3.85 -12.27 -24.68
C LYS A 232 -2.68 -11.41 -25.16
N LEU A 233 -2.11 -10.61 -24.25
CA LEU A 233 -0.95 -9.74 -24.49
C LEU A 233 0.35 -10.53 -24.47
#